data_AF-A0A1U6GMC8-F1
#
_entry.id   AF-A0A1U6GMC8-F1
#
_cell.length_a   1.000
_cell.length_b   1.000
_cell.length_c   1.000
_cell.angle_alpha   90.00
_cell.angle_beta   90.00
_cell.angle_gamma   90.00
#
_symmetry.space_group_name_H-M   'P 1'
#
loop_
_entity.id
_entity.type
_entity.pdbx_description
1 polymer ?
#
loop_
_entity_poly.entity_id
_entity_poly.type
_entity_poly.pdbx_seq_one_letter_code
_entity_poly.pdbx_strand_id
1 'polypeptide(L)'
;MTLFGIHWWSMASAVGTAIALMLLFRMPHPPAGSNPLIVMLGAVNWSFLITPTLLGSIVLVVVALIYNNLGKNKQYPTYWW
;
A
#
# COMPACT_ATOMS: atom_id res chain seq x y z
N MET A 1 -1.79 -24.12 18.57
CA MET A 1 -0.78 -23.57 17.65
C MET A 1 -1.51 -22.88 16.52
N THR A 2 -1.43 -21.55 16.43
CA THR A 2 -2.10 -20.79 15.37
C THR A 2 -1.34 -20.98 14.06
N LEU A 3 -1.99 -21.55 13.04
CA LEU A 3 -1.41 -21.81 11.71
C LEU A 3 -0.83 -20.53 11.06
N PHE A 4 -1.42 -19.38 11.39
CA PHE A 4 -1.13 -18.04 10.87
C PHE A 4 -0.41 -17.15 11.89
N GLY A 5 0.70 -17.66 12.45
CA GLY A 5 1.58 -16.90 13.35
C GLY A 5 2.77 -16.28 12.62
N ILE A 6 3.74 -15.76 13.38
CA ILE A 6 5.02 -15.25 12.87
C ILE A 6 5.91 -16.44 12.53
N HIS A 7 5.62 -17.07 11.39
CA HIS A 7 6.41 -18.15 10.81
C HIS A 7 6.85 -17.79 9.40
N TRP A 8 7.98 -18.33 8.95
CA TRP A 8 8.56 -18.01 7.64
C TRP A 8 7.59 -18.29 6.48
N TRP A 9 6.82 -19.40 6.54
CA TRP A 9 5.83 -19.72 5.53
C TRP A 9 4.66 -18.74 5.53
N SER A 10 4.13 -18.38 6.70
CA SER A 10 2.98 -17.47 6.81
C SER A 10 3.35 -16.06 6.32
N MET A 11 4.57 -15.61 6.64
CA MET A 11 5.10 -14.34 6.14
C MET A 11 5.34 -14.36 4.63
N ALA A 12 5.93 -15.45 4.10
CA ALA A 12 6.14 -15.61 2.67
C ALA A 12 4.80 -15.63 1.90
N SER A 13 3.78 -16.31 2.41
CA SER A 13 2.43 -16.29 1.85
C SER A 13 1.82 -14.88 1.90
N ALA A 14 1.94 -14.17 3.02
CA ALA A 14 1.40 -12.81 3.15
C ALA A 14 2.03 -11.83 2.15
N VAL A 15 3.36 -11.85 2.00
CA VAL A 15 4.09 -11.04 1.01
C VAL A 15 3.72 -11.46 -0.41
N GLY A 16 3.69 -12.77 -0.69
CA GLY A 16 3.33 -13.31 -2.01
C GLY A 16 1.93 -12.90 -2.45
N THR A 17 0.93 -13.01 -1.56
CA THR A 17 -0.44 -12.57 -1.84
C THR A 17 -0.51 -11.06 -2.05
N ALA A 18 0.20 -10.26 -1.26
CA ALA A 18 0.24 -8.80 -1.45
C ALA A 18 0.80 -8.43 -2.83
N ILE A 19 1.91 -9.04 -3.25
CA ILE A 19 2.51 -8.80 -4.58
C ILE A 19 1.59 -9.29 -5.69
N ALA A 20 0.99 -10.49 -5.55
CA ALA A 20 0.07 -11.03 -6.54
C ALA A 20 -1.13 -10.11 -6.78
N LEU A 21 -1.69 -9.52 -5.72
CA LEU A 21 -2.77 -8.54 -5.82
C LEU A 21 -2.29 -7.25 -6.49
N MET A 22 -1.11 -6.73 -6.17
CA MET A 22 -0.56 -5.54 -6.86
C MET A 22 -0.41 -5.76 -8.37
N LEU A 23 0.08 -6.94 -8.77
CA LEU A 23 0.22 -7.31 -10.17
C LEU A 23 -1.15 -7.47 -10.85
N LEU A 24 -2.12 -8.09 -10.16
CA LEU A 24 -3.49 -8.24 -10.64
C LEU A 24 -4.15 -6.88 -10.89
N PHE A 25 -3.99 -5.94 -9.96
CA PHE A 25 -4.53 -4.58 -10.08
C PHE A 25 -3.68 -3.65 -10.95
N ARG A 26 -2.57 -4.13 -11.54
CA ARG A 26 -1.64 -3.34 -12.37
C ARG A 26 -1.07 -2.12 -11.64
N MET A 27 -0.87 -2.24 -10.33
CA MET A 27 -0.31 -1.20 -9.46
C MET A 27 0.89 -1.74 -8.68
N PRO A 28 1.99 -2.15 -9.34
CA PRO A 28 3.18 -2.63 -8.65
C PRO A 28 3.79 -1.48 -7.82
N HIS A 29 3.78 -1.64 -6.50
CA HIS A 29 4.46 -0.75 -5.59
C HIS A 29 5.45 -1.57 -4.76
N PRO A 30 6.68 -1.80 -5.26
CA PRO A 30 7.68 -2.64 -4.60
C PRO A 30 7.89 -2.31 -3.11
N PRO A 31 7.87 -1.03 -2.66
CA PRO A 31 7.97 -0.71 -1.23
C PRO A 31 6.81 -1.28 -0.38
N ALA A 32 5.59 -1.35 -0.92
CA ALA A 32 4.42 -1.88 -0.19
C ALA A 32 4.50 -3.39 0.04
N GLY A 33 5.34 -4.11 -0.71
CA GLY A 33 5.58 -5.53 -0.49
C GLY A 33 6.21 -5.83 0.88
N SER A 34 6.88 -4.86 1.50
CA SER A 34 7.45 -4.99 2.85
C SER A 34 6.41 -4.84 3.98
N ASN A 35 5.24 -4.22 3.70
CA ASN A 35 4.23 -3.92 4.73
C ASN A 35 3.70 -5.17 5.47
N PRO A 36 3.40 -6.30 4.81
CA PRO A 36 2.98 -7.51 5.53
C PRO A 36 4.02 -7.99 6.55
N LEU A 37 5.31 -7.89 6.24
CA LEU A 37 6.38 -8.24 7.17
C LEU A 37 6.43 -7.28 8.36
N ILE A 38 6.32 -5.97 8.11
CA ILE A 38 6.31 -4.95 9.17
C ILE A 38 5.12 -5.16 10.11
N VAL A 39 3.93 -5.44 9.56
CA VAL A 39 2.71 -5.67 10.35
C VAL A 39 2.84 -6.92 11.22
N MET A 40 3.34 -8.02 10.65
CA MET A 40 3.49 -9.29 11.37
C MET A 40 4.62 -9.24 12.42
N LEU A 41 5.79 -8.69 12.08
CA LEU A 41 6.94 -8.61 12.98
C LEU A 41 6.77 -7.52 14.05
N GLY A 42 6.12 -6.41 13.70
CA GLY A 42 5.83 -5.32 14.62
C GLY A 42 4.62 -5.56 15.52
N ALA A 43 3.92 -6.69 15.36
CA ALA A 43 2.68 -7.03 16.08
C ALA A 43 1.66 -5.88 16.08
N VAL A 44 1.52 -5.23 14.92
CA VAL A 44 0.78 -3.96 14.80
C VAL A 44 -0.71 -4.25 14.70
N ASN A 45 -1.52 -3.47 15.41
CA ASN A 45 -2.98 -3.63 15.41
C ASN A 45 -3.60 -3.26 14.07
N TRP A 46 -4.85 -3.71 13.85
CA TRP A 46 -5.68 -3.39 12.69
C TRP A 46 -5.83 -1.88 12.41
N SER A 47 -5.66 -1.05 13.44
CA SER A 47 -5.62 0.41 13.31
C SER A 47 -4.53 0.91 12.35
N PHE A 48 -3.44 0.16 12.15
CA PHE A 48 -2.37 0.48 11.21
C PHE A 48 -2.88 0.66 9.76
N LEU A 49 -3.87 -0.15 9.37
CA LEU A 49 -4.50 -0.06 8.04
C LEU A 49 -5.19 1.29 7.83
N ILE A 50 -5.88 1.80 8.85
CA ILE A 50 -6.56 3.09 8.78
C ILE A 50 -5.52 4.21 8.88
N THR A 51 -4.66 4.13 9.89
CA THR A 51 -3.62 5.11 10.20
C THR A 51 -2.31 4.40 10.53
N PRO A 52 -1.23 4.57 9.75
CA PRO A 52 -1.05 5.60 8.72
C PRO A 52 -1.38 5.16 7.29
N THR A 53 -1.70 3.88 7.02
CA THR A 53 -1.67 3.38 5.63
C THR A 53 -2.72 4.01 4.71
N LEU A 54 -4.00 3.98 5.07
CA LEU A 54 -5.07 4.53 4.24
C LEU A 54 -5.05 6.06 4.25
N LEU A 55 -5.00 6.69 5.43
CA LEU A 55 -4.97 8.15 5.49
C LEU A 55 -3.71 8.73 4.82
N GLY A 56 -2.55 8.09 4.99
CA GLY A 56 -1.32 8.51 4.35
C GLY A 56 -1.40 8.42 2.83
N SER A 57 -1.98 7.35 2.28
CA SER A 57 -2.13 7.22 0.82
C SER A 57 -3.10 8.26 0.24
N ILE A 58 -4.21 8.54 0.93
CA ILE A 58 -5.15 9.62 0.54
C ILE A 58 -4.44 10.97 0.53
N VAL A 59 -3.70 11.29 1.60
CA VAL A 59 -2.94 12.54 1.69
C VAL A 59 -1.93 12.66 0.54
N LEU A 60 -1.20 11.59 0.22
CA LEU A 60 -0.26 11.59 -0.91
C LEU A 60 -0.95 11.86 -2.25
N VAL A 61 -2.12 11.25 -2.49
CA VAL A 61 -2.91 11.51 -3.70
C VAL A 61 -3.39 12.96 -3.75
N VAL A 62 -3.91 13.50 -2.65
CA VAL A 62 -4.36 14.90 -2.58
C VAL A 62 -3.21 15.86 -2.86
N VAL A 63 -2.05 15.66 -2.23
CA VAL A 63 -0.86 16.48 -2.47
C VAL A 63 -0.41 16.38 -3.93
N ALA A 64 -0.41 15.17 -4.50
CA ALA A 64 -0.07 14.97 -5.91
C ALA A 64 -1.06 15.67 -6.86
N LEU A 65 -2.36 15.66 -6.57
CA LEU A 65 -3.36 16.37 -7.37
C LEU A 65 -3.14 17.87 -7.32
N ILE A 66 -2.97 18.45 -6.13
CA ILE A 66 -2.75 19.90 -5.98
C ILE A 66 -1.46 20.31 -6.71
N TYR A 67 -0.36 19.63 -6.42
CA TYR A 67 0.96 19.96 -6.97
C TYR A 67 1.01 19.83 -8.50
N ASN A 68 0.47 18.76 -9.06
CA ASN A 68 0.55 18.53 -10.50
C ASN A 68 -0.43 19.38 -11.32
N ASN A 69 -1.50 19.92 -10.73
CA ASN A 69 -2.47 20.79 -11.42
C ASN A 69 -2.25 22.30 -11.19
N LEU A 70 -1.25 22.71 -10.39
CA LEU A 70 -0.94 24.13 -10.17
C LEU A 70 -0.36 24.84 -11.41
N GLY A 71 0.15 24.11 -12.41
CA GLY A 71 0.74 24.69 -13.62
C GLY A 71 -0.28 24.97 -14.72
N LYS A 72 -0.15 26.11 -15.41
CA LYS A 72 -0.91 26.39 -16.64
C LYS A 72 -0.66 25.28 -17.67
N ASN A 73 -1.73 24.74 -18.28
CA ASN A 73 -1.72 23.62 -19.23
C ASN A 73 -1.28 22.25 -18.67
N LYS A 74 -1.33 22.02 -17.35
CA LYS A 74 -1.11 20.69 -16.76
C LYS A 74 -2.41 20.14 -16.21
N GLN A 75 -2.79 18.96 -16.68
CA GLN A 75 -3.94 18.19 -16.18
C GLN A 75 -3.42 16.85 -15.69
N TYR A 76 -3.56 16.60 -14.39
CA TYR A 76 -3.19 15.34 -13.75
C TYR A 76 -4.32 14.85 -12.83
N PRO A 77 -4.69 13.57 -12.85
CA PRO A 77 -4.24 12.54 -13.78
C PRO A 77 -4.86 12.70 -15.17
N THR A 78 -4.15 12.22 -16.19
CA THR A 78 -4.59 12.27 -17.60
C THR A 78 -5.66 11.23 -17.97
N TYR A 79 -6.03 10.36 -17.02
CA TYR A 79 -6.96 9.24 -17.22
C TYR A 79 -8.27 9.37 -16.44
N TRP A 80 -8.44 10.43 -15.64
CA TRP A 80 -9.73 10.80 -15.06
C TRP A 80 -10.34 11.87 -15.97
N TRP A 81 -11.25 11.44 -16.85
CA TRP A 81 -12.12 12.21 -17.79
C TRP A 81 -11.58 13.53 -18.34
#